data_AF-A0A3M1MGB8-F1
#
_entry.id   AF-A0A3M1MGB8-F1
#
_cell.length_a   1.000
_cell.length_b   1.000
_cell.length_c   1.000
_cell.angle_alpha   90.00
_cell.angle_beta   90.00
_cell.angle_gamma   90.00
#
_symmetry.space_group_name_H-M   'P 1'
#
loop_
_entity.id
_entity.type
_entity.pdbx_description
1 polymer ?
#
loop_
_entity_poly.entity_id
_entity_poly.type
_entity_poly.pdbx_seq_one_letter_code
_entity_poly.pdbx_strand_id
1 'polypeptide(L)' 'MATMNISLPDQMKAWVEECVRSGRYANASDYVRDLIRNDHMKLEELRRALIEGENSGPSEGLDIDAFIADKKKSLSL' A
#
# COMPACT_ATOMS: atom_id res chain seq x y z
N MET A 1 5.23 -24.64 -10.03
CA MET A 1 5.13 -23.75 -8.85
C MET A 1 5.91 -24.38 -7.72
N ALA A 2 6.65 -23.58 -6.94
CA ALA A 2 7.18 -24.03 -5.66
C ALA A 2 6.02 -24.14 -4.65
N THR A 3 6.06 -25.15 -3.77
CA THR A 3 5.10 -25.32 -2.69
C THR A 3 5.67 -24.75 -1.40
N MET A 4 4.82 -24.08 -0.62
CA MET A 4 5.17 -23.50 0.69
C MET A 4 4.06 -23.84 1.67
N ASN A 5 4.42 -24.47 2.78
CA ASN A 5 3.48 -24.77 3.86
C ASN A 5 3.50 -23.61 4.86
N ILE A 6 2.32 -23.11 5.22
CA ILE A 6 2.14 -21.98 6.12
C ILE A 6 1.16 -22.41 7.22
N SER A 7 1.55 -22.23 8.48
CA SER A 7 0.63 -22.38 9.61
C SER A 7 0.01 -21.04 9.94
N LEU A 8 -1.31 -21.01 10.09
CA LEU A 8 -2.08 -19.81 10.42
C LEU A 8 -2.92 -20.08 11.68
N PRO A 9 -3.12 -19.07 12.54
CA PRO A 9 -4.13 -19.13 13.58
C PRO A 9 -5.52 -19.38 12.98
N ASP A 10 -6.40 -20.05 13.73
CA ASP A 10 -7.74 -20.45 13.24
C ASP A 10 -8.56 -19.27 12.71
N GLN A 11 -8.49 -18.12 13.39
CA GLN A 11 -9.19 -16.91 12.96
C GLN A 11 -8.73 -16.43 11.57
N MET A 12 -7.43 -16.49 11.29
CA MET A 12 -6.88 -16.10 9.98
C MET A 12 -7.26 -17.11 8.91
N LYS A 13 -7.23 -18.41 9.22
CA LYS A 13 -7.70 -19.45 8.31
C LYS A 13 -9.16 -19.25 7.91
N ALA A 14 -10.04 -19.00 8.88
CA ALA A 14 -11.46 -18.76 8.64
C ALA A 14 -11.69 -17.54 7.73
N TRP A 15 -10.91 -16.48 7.91
CA TRP A 15 -10.96 -15.30 7.05
C TRP A 15 -10.58 -15.62 5.60
N VAL A 16 -9.50 -16.38 5.39
CA VAL A 16 -9.06 -16.79 4.04
C VAL A 16 -10.13 -17.68 3.37
N GLU A 17 -10.73 -18.60 4.11
CA GLU A 17 -11.79 -19.46 3.61
C GLU A 17 -13.03 -18.66 3.18
N GLU A 18 -13.41 -17.63 3.94
CA GLU A 18 -14.53 -16.75 3.57
C GLU A 18 -14.21 -15.94 2.30
N CYS A 19 -12.98 -15.45 2.16
CA CYS A 19 -12.53 -14.76 0.94
C CYS A 19 -12.57 -15.66 -0.32
N VAL A 20 -12.33 -16.97 -0.14
CA VAL A 20 -12.46 -17.95 -1.23
C VAL A 20 -13.94 -18.23 -1.51
N ARG A 21 -14.75 -18.41 -0.46
CA ARG A 21 -16.20 -18.66 -0.57
C ARG A 21 -16.94 -17.51 -1.25
N SER A 22 -16.51 -16.27 -1.02
CA SER A 22 -17.07 -15.09 -1.67
C SER A 22 -16.77 -15.03 -3.18
N GLY A 23 -15.98 -15.97 -3.72
CA GLY A 23 -15.56 -16.00 -5.12
C GLY A 23 -14.48 -14.97 -5.47
N ARG A 24 -13.97 -14.22 -4.48
CA ARG A 24 -12.92 -13.21 -4.72
C ARG A 24 -11.58 -13.86 -5.06
N TYR A 25 -11.32 -15.05 -4.52
CA TYR A 25 -10.11 -15.83 -4.78
C TYR A 25 -10.47 -17.28 -5.10
N ALA A 26 -9.74 -17.92 -6.02
CA ALA A 26 -10.02 -19.31 -6.40
C ALA A 26 -9.62 -20.32 -5.31
N ASN A 27 -8.62 -20.00 -4.48
CA ASN A 27 -8.16 -20.80 -3.35
C ASN A 27 -7.28 -19.98 -2.40
N ALA A 28 -6.89 -20.57 -1.27
CA ALA A 28 -6.04 -19.92 -0.27
C ALA A 28 -4.66 -19.50 -0.82
N SER A 29 -4.05 -20.33 -1.67
CA SER A 29 -2.76 -20.00 -2.28
C SER A 29 -2.85 -18.79 -3.22
N ASP A 30 -4.03 -18.55 -3.80
CA ASP A 30 -4.30 -17.38 -4.63
C ASP A 30 -4.37 -16.10 -3.81
N TYR A 31 -5.10 -16.15 -2.70
CA TYR A 31 -5.13 -15.07 -1.72
C TYR A 31 -3.72 -14.71 -1.21
N VAL A 32 -2.92 -15.71 -0.83
CA VAL A 32 -1.56 -15.47 -0.33
C VAL A 32 -0.65 -14.86 -1.41
N ARG A 33 -0.72 -15.34 -2.67
CA ARG A 33 0.04 -14.74 -3.77
C ARG A 33 -0.34 -13.29 -4.02
N ASP A 34 -1.63 -12.97 -3.94
CA ASP A 34 -2.10 -11.59 -4.07
C ASP A 34 -1.62 -10.71 -2.91
N LEU A 35 -1.66 -11.22 -1.68
CA LEU A 35 -1.14 -10.52 -0.51
C LEU A 35 0.35 -10.17 -0.67
N ILE A 36 1.17 -11.14 -1.10
CA ILE A 36 2.60 -10.92 -1.34
C ILE A 36 2.82 -9.88 -2.45
N ARG A 37 2.06 -9.95 -3.55
CA ARG A 37 2.17 -8.96 -4.63
C ARG A 37 1.84 -7.55 -4.15
N ASN A 38 0.75 -7.41 -3.39
CA ASN A 38 0.33 -6.12 -2.84
C ASN A 38 1.35 -5.55 -1.85
N ASP A 39 1.99 -6.41 -1.04
CA ASP A 39 3.05 -6.00 -0.12
C ASP A 39 4.26 -5.43 -0.89
N HIS A 40 4.73 -6.16 -1.91
CA HIS A 40 5.79 -5.69 -2.78
C HIS A 40 5.44 -4.38 -3.49
N MET A 41 4.22 -4.26 -4.04
CA MET A 41 3.79 -3.05 -4.74
C MET A 41 3.78 -1.81 -3.84
N LYS A 42 3.28 -1.93 -2.60
CA LYS A 42 3.27 -0.82 -1.63
C LYS A 42 4.68 -0.36 -1.29
N LEU A 43 5.59 -1.32 -1.10
CA LEU A 43 6.98 -1.03 -0.77
C LEU A 43 7.72 -0.37 -1.93
N GLU A 44 7.47 -0.81 -3.16
CA GLU A 44 8.02 -0.17 -4.36
C GLU A 44 7.44 1.23 -4.60
N GLU A 45 6.15 1.43 -4.33
CA GLU A 45 5.52 2.76 -4.41
C GLU A 45 6.13 3.73 -3.40
N LEU A 46 6.33 3.29 -2.15
CA LEU A 46 7.01 4.08 -1.13
C LEU A 46 8.44 4.44 -1.55
N ARG A 47 9.21 3.47 -2.04
CA ARG A 47 10.57 3.70 -2.54
C ARG A 47 10.58 4.71 -3.69
N ARG A 48 9.65 4.60 -4.63
CA ARG A 48 9.54 5.54 -5.74
C ARG A 48 9.25 6.96 -5.25
N ALA A 49 8.33 7.12 -4.31
CA ALA A 49 7.99 8.42 -3.73
C ALA A 49 9.18 9.03 -2.97
N LEU A 50 9.98 8.22 -2.26
CA LEU A 50 11.20 8.69 -1.60
C LEU A 50 12.24 9.16 -2.62
N ILE A 51 12.51 8.38 -3.67
CA ILE A 51 13.43 8.75 -4.75
C ILE A 51 12.98 10.03 -5.45
N GLU A 52 11.68 10.18 -5.70
CA GLU A 52 11.11 11.41 -6.26
C GLU A 52 11.36 12.61 -5.34
N GLY A 53 11.13 12.44 -4.03
CA GLY A 53 11.42 13.46 -3.02
C GLY A 53 12.90 13.84 -2.95
N GLU A 54 13.80 12.87 -2.97
CA GLU A 54 15.26 13.10 -2.97
C GLU A 54 15.73 13.85 -4.23
N ASN A 55 15.12 13.57 -5.38
CA ASN A 55 15.42 14.26 -6.64
C ASN A 55 14.66 15.59 -6.82
N SER A 56 13.74 15.93 -5.91
CA SER A 56 12.92 17.15 -6.01
C SER A 56 13.68 18.44 -5.68
N GLY A 57 14.92 18.33 -5.19
CA GLY A 57 15.78 19.45 -4.83
C GLY A 57 16.11 19.50 -3.34
N PRO A 58 16.88 20.50 -2.90
CA PRO A 58 17.23 20.65 -1.49
C PRO A 58 15.98 20.94 -0.65
N SER A 59 15.94 20.38 0.56
CA SER A 59 14.87 20.68 1.52
C SER A 59 15.02 22.12 2.02
N GLU A 60 13.92 22.87 1.91
CA GLU A 60 13.78 24.22 2.45
C GLU A 60 12.86 24.22 3.68
N GLY A 61 12.98 25.25 4.53
CA GLY A 61 12.09 25.42 5.69
C GLY A 61 10.66 25.70 5.24
N LEU A 62 9.70 24.91 5.72
CA LEU A 62 8.29 25.07 5.39
C LEU A 62 7.57 25.89 6.47
N ASP A 63 7.08 27.08 6.09
CA ASP A 63 6.09 27.82 6.88
C ASP A 63 4.68 27.30 6.54
N ILE A 64 4.09 26.57 7.49
CA ILE A 64 2.81 25.89 7.33
C ILE A 64 1.66 26.91 7.19
N ASP A 65 1.71 28.03 7.94
CA ASP A 65 0.64 29.03 7.93
C ASP A 65 0.63 29.79 6.60
N ALA A 66 1.81 30.17 6.10
CA ALA A 66 1.97 30.81 4.80
C ALA A 66 1.54 29.88 3.65
N PHE A 67 1.90 28.59 3.71
CA PHE A 67 1.51 27.60 2.71
C PHE A 67 -0.01 27.40 2.64
N ILE A 68 -0.69 27.30 3.79
CA ILE A 68 -2.16 27.14 3.84
C ILE A 68 -2.86 28.38 3.29
N ALA A 69 -2.37 29.58 3.62
CA ALA A 69 -2.92 30.83 3.11
C ALA A 69 -2.81 30.93 1.59
N ASP A 70 -1.66 30.53 1.02
CA ASP A 70 -1.43 30.49 -0.43
C ASP A 70 -2.37 29.50 -1.13
N LYS A 71 -2.49 28.27 -0.61
CA LYS A 71 -3.40 27.27 -1.21
C LYS A 71 -4.86 27.69 -1.19
N LYS A 72 -5.35 28.30 -0.09
CA LYS A 72 -6.72 28.83 -0.02
C LYS A 72 -6.99 29.93 -1.04
N LYS A 73 -5.99 30.79 -1.31
CA LYS A 73 -6.08 31.85 -2.33
C LYS A 73 -6.08 31.28 -3.75
N SER A 74 -5.31 30.22 -3.99
CA SER A 74 -5.28 29.53 -5.30
C SER A 74 -6.56 28.76 -5.62
N LEU A 75 -7.32 28.36 -4.59
CA LEU A 75 -8.58 27.61 -4.72
C LEU A 75 -9.82 28.50 -4.87
N SER A 76 -9.69 29.81 -4.65
CA SER A 76 -10.78 30.79 -4.74
C SER A 76 -10.83 31.54 -6.08
N LEU A 77 -10.34 30.93 -7.17
CA LEU A 77 -10.41 31.43 -8.54
C LEU A 77 -11.25 30.48 -9.40
#